data_AF-A0A353N9Z0-F1
#
_entry.id   AF-A0A353N9Z0-F1
#
_cell.length_a   1.000
_cell.length_b   1.000
_cell.length_c   1.000
_cell.angle_alpha   90.00
_cell.angle_beta   90.00
_cell.angle_gamma   90.00
#
_symmetry.space_group_name_H-M   'P 1'
#
loop_
_entity.id
_entity.type
_entity.pdbx_description
1 polymer ?
#
loop_
_entity_poly.entity_id
_entity_poly.type
_entity_poly.pdbx_seq_one_letter_code
_entity_poly.pdbx_strand_id
1 'polypeptide(L)'
;MTFPHMGLLSIPVETLINGLGHQAVAPPPTNKRTFELGAKYSPEAACLPFKINLGNYIEALEQGAEGIVAAGGIGPCRFGYYAQIQQRILQDLGYDFELLLLEPLGGKREELYRALAILLRNRRLYQITRILRLVWNKVRWLDRGNTLFRSYLPRSEVKIEARQRYEEFLAKIRLEENINKLRLHYQEYSSKLQGLVANKNEKATLRVKIIGEIYMVLEPRVNFHLETTLGEMGVEVVRNLSISQWVEEHLFGLFFPSHKR
;
A
#
# COMPACT_ATOMS: atom_id res chain seq x y z
N MET A 1 -11.03 12.32 3.35
CA MET A 1 -9.78 11.87 3.99
C MET A 1 -8.86 11.24 2.97
N THR A 2 -7.58 11.57 3.00
CA THR A 2 -6.55 11.03 2.09
C THR A 2 -5.45 10.29 2.85
N PHE A 3 -4.59 9.61 2.10
CA PHE A 3 -3.46 8.80 2.53
C PHE A 3 -2.45 8.72 1.36
N PRO A 4 -1.16 8.45 1.61
CA PRO A 4 -0.16 8.38 0.54
C PRO A 4 -0.18 7.03 -0.18
N HIS A 5 0.32 6.98 -1.41
CA HIS A 5 0.54 5.71 -2.11
C HIS A 5 1.74 4.97 -1.53
N MET A 6 1.64 3.64 -1.44
CA MET A 6 2.75 2.74 -1.13
C MET A 6 2.40 1.34 -1.63
N GLY A 7 2.70 1.08 -2.90
CA GLY A 7 2.35 -0.18 -3.55
C GLY A 7 0.84 -0.42 -3.55
N LEU A 8 0.40 -1.60 -3.11
CA LEU A 8 -1.02 -1.99 -3.13
C LEU A 8 -1.81 -1.50 -1.91
N LEU A 9 -1.23 -0.68 -1.03
CA LEU A 9 -1.89 -0.20 0.20
C LEU A 9 -3.13 0.67 -0.05
N SER A 10 -3.23 1.32 -1.20
CA SER A 10 -4.37 2.18 -1.52
C SER A 10 -5.70 1.43 -1.48
N ILE A 11 -5.75 0.19 -1.98
CA ILE A 11 -6.94 -0.64 -2.00
C ILE A 11 -7.51 -0.93 -0.58
N PRO A 12 -6.73 -1.51 0.35
CA PRO A 12 -7.21 -1.78 1.71
C PRO A 12 -7.45 -0.50 2.52
N VAL A 13 -6.66 0.57 2.32
CA VAL A 13 -6.84 1.82 3.06
C VAL A 13 -8.11 2.56 2.62
N GLU A 14 -8.43 2.58 1.32
CA GLU A 14 -9.72 3.06 0.83
C GLU A 14 -10.88 2.28 1.43
N THR A 15 -10.77 0.95 1.44
CA THR A 15 -11.78 0.07 2.05
C THR A 15 -11.96 0.39 3.54
N LEU A 16 -10.88 0.69 4.26
CA LEU A 16 -10.91 1.07 5.67
C LEU A 16 -11.61 2.41 5.88
N ILE A 17 -11.17 3.46 5.19
CA ILE A 17 -11.71 4.82 5.34
C ILE A 17 -13.19 4.86 4.98
N ASN A 18 -13.55 4.29 3.81
CA ASN A 18 -14.95 4.21 3.37
C ASN A 18 -15.79 3.36 4.31
N GLY A 19 -15.26 2.20 4.74
CA GLY A 19 -15.93 1.31 5.69
C GLY A 19 -16.23 2.00 7.01
N LEU A 20 -15.30 2.82 7.51
CA LEU A 20 -15.45 3.60 8.75
C LEU A 20 -16.43 4.78 8.63
N GLY A 21 -16.98 5.03 7.44
CA GLY A 21 -18.00 6.06 7.22
C GLY A 21 -17.42 7.44 6.92
N HIS A 22 -16.22 7.47 6.36
CA HIS A 22 -15.59 8.66 5.78
C HIS A 22 -15.48 8.49 4.26
N GLN A 23 -15.15 9.55 3.52
CA GLN A 23 -14.86 9.44 2.09
C GLN A 23 -13.35 9.39 1.87
N ALA A 24 -12.88 8.31 1.26
CA ALA A 24 -11.49 8.20 0.81
C ALA A 24 -11.27 9.03 -0.46
N VAL A 25 -10.33 9.97 -0.39
CA VAL A 25 -9.84 10.76 -1.52
C VAL A 25 -8.42 10.28 -1.80
N ALA A 26 -8.32 9.25 -2.62
CA ALA A 26 -7.03 8.69 -3.00
C ALA A 26 -6.31 9.67 -3.95
N PRO A 27 -5.02 9.97 -3.72
CA PRO A 27 -4.25 10.76 -4.68
C PRO A 27 -4.21 10.05 -6.04
N PRO A 28 -3.98 10.78 -7.14
CA PRO A 28 -3.77 10.15 -8.43
C PRO A 28 -2.56 9.21 -8.36
N PRO A 29 -2.47 8.17 -9.21
CA PRO A 29 -1.29 7.32 -9.26
C PRO A 29 -0.03 8.18 -9.40
N THR A 30 0.98 7.89 -8.57
CA THR A 30 2.24 8.65 -8.51
C THR A 30 2.78 8.89 -9.92
N ASN A 31 3.05 10.14 -10.27
CA ASN A 31 3.42 10.50 -11.63
C ASN A 31 4.45 11.64 -11.60
N LYS A 32 4.88 12.11 -12.78
CA LYS A 32 5.86 13.19 -12.91
C LYS A 32 5.49 14.42 -12.07
N ARG A 33 4.22 14.80 -12.05
CA ARG A 33 3.73 15.92 -11.24
C ARG A 33 3.93 15.67 -9.74
N THR A 34 3.61 14.46 -9.26
CA THR A 34 3.87 14.07 -7.86
C THR A 34 5.34 14.26 -7.49
N PHE A 35 6.26 13.85 -8.37
CA PHE A 35 7.70 14.02 -8.17
C PHE A 35 8.10 15.50 -8.14
N GLU A 36 7.59 16.30 -9.07
CA GLU A 36 7.89 17.74 -9.17
C GLU A 36 7.39 18.50 -7.93
N LEU A 37 6.16 18.23 -7.48
CA LEU A 37 5.59 18.82 -6.26
C LEU A 37 6.42 18.43 -5.03
N GLY A 38 6.73 17.14 -4.91
CA GLY A 38 7.55 16.63 -3.82
C GLY A 38 8.93 17.26 -3.76
N ALA A 39 9.62 17.35 -4.90
CA ALA A 39 10.95 17.95 -5.00
C ALA A 39 10.93 19.46 -4.75
N LYS A 40 9.90 20.17 -5.22
CA LYS A 40 9.77 21.62 -5.09
C LYS A 40 9.60 22.08 -3.64
N TYR A 41 8.80 21.36 -2.85
CA TYR A 41 8.39 21.81 -1.52
C TYR A 41 9.06 21.06 -0.36
N SER A 42 9.75 19.95 -0.64
CA SER A 42 10.48 19.22 0.41
C SER A 42 11.89 19.78 0.62
N PRO A 43 12.46 19.60 1.83
CA PRO A 43 13.89 19.79 2.04
C PRO A 43 14.72 18.93 1.07
N GLU A 44 15.83 19.50 0.57
CA GLU A 44 16.70 18.81 -0.39
C GLU A 44 17.15 17.45 0.13
N ALA A 45 17.61 17.42 1.39
CA ALA A 45 18.12 16.23 2.08
C ALA A 45 17.03 15.25 2.56
N ALA A 46 15.76 15.49 2.26
CA ALA A 46 14.70 14.53 2.54
C ALA A 46 14.83 13.32 1.59
N CYS A 47 14.60 12.11 2.11
CA CYS A 47 14.60 10.92 1.27
C CYS A 47 13.41 10.91 0.31
N LEU A 48 13.53 10.17 -0.79
CA LEU A 48 12.52 10.16 -1.84
C LEU A 48 11.10 9.80 -1.35
N PRO A 49 10.88 8.80 -0.46
CA PRO A 49 9.55 8.50 0.05
C PRO A 49 8.86 9.70 0.71
N PHE A 50 9.61 10.55 1.43
CA PHE A 50 9.08 11.79 2.01
C PHE A 50 8.54 12.72 0.92
N LYS A 51 9.33 12.91 -0.15
CA LYS A 51 9.00 13.81 -1.26
C LYS A 51 7.75 13.31 -1.98
N ILE A 52 7.67 12.01 -2.26
CA ILE A 52 6.50 11.42 -2.95
C ILE A 52 5.24 11.51 -2.09
N ASN A 53 5.34 11.19 -0.79
CA ASN A 53 4.20 11.34 0.13
C ASN A 53 3.69 12.78 0.19
N LEU A 54 4.60 13.78 0.23
CA LEU A 54 4.21 15.19 0.20
C LEU A 54 3.48 15.54 -1.11
N GLY A 55 4.01 15.10 -2.25
CA GLY A 55 3.37 15.29 -3.56
C GLY A 55 1.98 14.66 -3.61
N ASN A 56 1.83 13.43 -3.09
CA ASN A 56 0.54 12.76 -2.99
C ASN A 56 -0.46 13.56 -2.13
N TYR A 57 -0.03 14.08 -0.98
CA TYR A 57 -0.90 14.89 -0.14
C TYR A 57 -1.35 16.18 -0.82
N ILE A 58 -0.43 16.89 -1.49
CA ILE A 58 -0.78 18.09 -2.26
C ILE A 58 -1.84 17.75 -3.31
N GLU A 59 -1.62 16.72 -4.12
CA GLU A 59 -2.55 16.32 -5.18
C GLU A 59 -3.92 15.90 -4.63
N ALA A 60 -3.98 15.26 -3.46
CA ALA A 60 -5.23 14.87 -2.84
C ALA A 60 -5.97 16.04 -2.17
N LEU A 61 -5.26 16.98 -1.54
CA LEU A 61 -5.83 18.19 -0.98
C LEU A 61 -6.44 19.07 -2.07
N GLU A 62 -5.77 19.20 -3.22
CA GLU A 62 -6.32 19.88 -4.41
C GLU A 62 -7.58 19.19 -4.97
N GLN A 63 -7.78 17.89 -4.71
CA GLN A 63 -8.99 17.15 -5.07
C GLN A 63 -10.10 17.24 -4.00
N GLY A 64 -9.92 18.08 -2.97
CA GLY A 64 -10.90 18.31 -1.91
C GLY A 64 -10.78 17.36 -0.72
N ALA A 65 -9.60 16.76 -0.48
CA ALA A 65 -9.38 16.06 0.78
C ALA A 65 -9.32 17.06 1.95
N GLU A 66 -10.16 16.87 2.96
CA GLU A 66 -10.20 17.74 4.15
C GLU A 66 -9.40 17.19 5.34
N GLY A 67 -8.80 16.01 5.18
CA GLY A 67 -8.03 15.40 6.26
C GLY A 67 -7.05 14.36 5.74
N ILE A 68 -5.91 14.25 6.42
CA ILE A 68 -4.81 13.37 6.07
C ILE A 68 -4.67 12.29 7.14
N VAL A 69 -4.74 11.02 6.74
CA VAL A 69 -4.36 9.90 7.61
C VAL A 69 -2.89 9.59 7.34
N ALA A 70 -2.07 9.75 8.38
CA ALA A 70 -0.64 9.45 8.34
C ALA A 70 -0.27 8.48 9.45
N ALA A 71 0.66 7.57 9.18
CA ALA A 71 1.24 6.73 10.22
C ALA A 71 2.44 7.45 10.85
N GLY A 72 2.48 7.46 12.18
CA GLY A 72 3.65 7.87 12.94
C GLY A 72 4.66 6.72 13.04
N GLY A 73 5.76 6.93 13.77
CA GLY A 73 6.76 5.88 13.91
C GLY A 73 7.79 6.16 15.00
N ILE A 74 8.20 5.10 15.70
CA ILE A 74 9.32 5.09 16.67
C ILE A 74 10.48 4.26 16.08
N GLY A 75 10.58 4.21 14.75
CA GLY A 75 11.60 3.46 14.04
C GLY A 75 12.93 4.22 13.96
N PRO A 76 14.02 3.56 13.54
CA PRO A 76 15.33 4.21 13.36
C PRO A 76 15.37 5.19 12.18
N CYS A 77 14.33 5.22 11.35
CA CYS A 77 14.26 6.03 10.15
C CYS A 77 13.56 7.38 10.41
N ARG A 78 13.81 8.38 9.56
CA ARG A 78 13.15 9.69 9.56
C ARG A 78 11.64 9.64 9.33
N PHE A 79 11.07 8.48 8.99
CA PHE A 79 9.64 8.26 8.83
C PHE A 79 8.81 8.78 10.02
N GLY A 80 9.31 8.63 11.26
CA GLY A 80 8.61 9.13 12.45
C GLY A 80 8.37 10.64 12.50
N TYR A 81 9.08 11.42 11.68
CA TYR A 81 8.92 12.88 11.56
C TYR A 81 8.15 13.31 10.31
N TYR A 82 7.74 12.38 9.45
CA TYR A 82 7.12 12.71 8.17
C TYR A 82 5.88 13.56 8.37
N ALA A 83 4.95 13.08 9.20
CA ALA A 83 3.65 13.70 9.36
C ALA A 83 3.77 15.14 9.86
N GLN A 84 4.63 15.41 10.84
CA GLN A 84 4.80 16.74 11.43
C GLN A 84 5.47 17.72 10.46
N ILE A 85 6.52 17.27 9.76
CA ILE A 85 7.22 18.14 8.80
C ILE A 85 6.32 18.40 7.58
N GLN A 86 5.66 17.38 7.04
CA GLN A 86 4.74 17.53 5.91
C GLN A 86 3.54 18.40 6.30
N GLN A 87 3.00 18.24 7.52
CA GLN A 87 1.94 19.09 8.01
C GLN A 87 2.33 20.56 7.98
N ARG A 88 3.53 20.88 8.50
CA ARG A 88 4.02 22.25 8.51
C ARG A 88 4.19 22.81 7.10
N ILE A 89 4.80 22.05 6.19
CA ILE A 89 4.98 22.45 4.80
C ILE A 89 3.62 22.73 4.14
N LEU A 90 2.65 21.83 4.30
CA LEU A 90 1.32 21.99 3.70
C LEU A 90 0.57 23.21 4.26
N GLN A 91 0.69 23.48 5.56
CA GLN A 91 0.11 24.68 6.18
C GLN A 91 0.79 25.96 5.68
N ASP A 92 2.11 25.97 5.54
CA ASP A 92 2.86 27.12 4.99
C ASP A 92 2.49 27.37 3.51
N LEU A 93 2.02 26.35 2.79
CA LEU A 93 1.47 26.47 1.42
C LEU A 93 0.00 26.94 1.39
N GLY A 94 -0.64 27.11 2.54
CA GLY A 94 -2.02 27.60 2.67
C GLY A 94 -3.10 26.52 2.61
N TYR A 95 -2.75 25.23 2.73
CA TYR A 95 -3.75 24.18 2.83
C TYR A 95 -4.34 24.09 4.24
N ASP A 96 -5.66 23.99 4.32
CA ASP A 96 -6.39 23.68 5.54
C ASP A 96 -6.87 22.22 5.52
N PHE A 97 -6.52 21.46 6.56
CA PHE A 97 -6.86 20.05 6.68
C PHE A 97 -6.67 19.54 8.11
N GLU A 98 -7.41 18.49 8.46
CA GLU A 98 -7.21 17.77 9.72
C GLU A 98 -6.18 16.64 9.57
N LEU A 99 -5.08 16.70 10.31
CA LEU A 99 -4.12 15.59 10.40
C LEU A 99 -4.58 14.56 11.44
N LEU A 100 -4.74 13.31 11.00
CA LEU A 100 -5.05 12.15 11.83
C LEU A 100 -3.81 11.25 11.90
N LEU A 101 -3.05 11.41 12.98
CA LEU A 101 -1.79 10.70 13.18
C LEU A 101 -1.99 9.37 13.91
N LEU A 102 -1.70 8.27 13.22
CA LEU A 102 -1.71 6.92 13.79
C LEU A 102 -0.32 6.61 14.38
N GLU A 103 -0.07 7.11 15.59
CA GLU A 103 1.15 6.79 16.34
C GLU A 103 1.15 5.32 16.83
N PRO A 104 2.28 4.59 16.77
CA PRO A 104 2.42 3.32 17.48
C PRO A 104 2.27 3.48 19.00
N LEU A 105 1.96 2.39 19.71
CA LEU A 105 1.63 2.41 21.16
C LEU A 105 2.73 2.93 22.09
N GLY A 106 3.98 3.03 21.62
CA GLY A 106 5.10 3.65 22.34
C GLY A 106 5.26 5.16 22.10
N GLY A 107 4.43 5.76 21.24
CA GLY A 107 4.46 7.18 20.87
C GLY A 107 3.49 8.00 21.72
N LYS A 108 3.13 9.20 21.24
CA LYS A 108 2.18 10.07 21.93
C LYS A 108 0.76 9.50 21.83
N ARG A 109 0.26 8.96 22.95
CA ARG A 109 -1.04 8.29 23.02
C ARG A 109 -2.23 9.22 22.73
N GLU A 110 -2.12 10.50 23.09
CA GLU A 110 -3.17 11.50 22.89
C GLU A 110 -3.54 11.68 21.40
N GLU A 111 -2.53 11.80 20.54
CA GLU A 111 -2.72 11.92 19.08
C GLU A 111 -3.39 10.67 18.50
N LEU A 112 -2.94 9.48 18.91
CA LEU A 112 -3.55 8.21 18.49
C LEU A 112 -5.01 8.12 18.93
N TYR A 113 -5.32 8.44 20.19
CA TYR A 113 -6.69 8.38 20.70
C TYR A 113 -7.60 9.40 19.99
N ARG A 114 -7.11 10.61 19.73
CA ARG A 114 -7.84 11.61 18.93
C ARG A 114 -8.14 11.08 17.53
N ALA A 115 -7.13 10.56 16.84
CA ALA A 115 -7.29 10.02 15.50
C ALA A 115 -8.30 8.86 15.48
N LEU A 116 -8.20 7.92 16.44
CA LEU A 116 -9.15 6.81 16.57
C LEU A 116 -10.56 7.29 16.91
N ALA A 117 -10.72 8.27 17.79
CA ALA A 117 -12.02 8.82 18.15
C ALA A 117 -12.74 9.38 16.92
N ILE A 118 -12.03 10.13 16.07
CA ILE A 118 -12.58 10.69 14.83
C ILE A 118 -12.87 9.59 13.80
N LEU A 119 -11.91 8.70 13.58
CA LEU A 119 -12.03 7.62 12.59
C LEU A 119 -13.18 6.66 12.92
N LEU A 120 -13.37 6.32 14.19
CA LEU A 120 -14.33 5.30 14.62
C LEU A 120 -15.71 5.87 14.98
N ARG A 121 -15.88 7.20 15.05
CA ARG A 121 -17.11 7.88 15.53
C ARG A 121 -18.40 7.41 14.85
N ASN A 122 -18.33 7.11 13.55
CA ASN A 122 -19.49 6.84 12.71
C ASN A 122 -19.89 5.34 12.70
N ARG A 123 -19.24 4.50 13.52
CA ARG A 123 -19.43 3.05 13.49
C ARG A 123 -19.47 2.43 14.89
N ARG A 124 -20.25 1.36 15.01
CA ARG A 124 -20.28 0.51 16.21
C ARG A 124 -19.14 -0.50 16.19
N LEU A 125 -18.76 -1.01 17.36
CA LEU A 125 -17.61 -1.93 17.51
C LEU A 125 -17.71 -3.19 16.63
N TYR A 126 -18.92 -3.77 16.47
CA TYR A 126 -19.11 -4.93 15.59
C TYR A 126 -18.87 -4.59 14.11
N GLN A 127 -19.21 -3.36 13.68
CA GLN A 127 -18.99 -2.91 12.30
C GLN A 127 -17.49 -2.69 12.08
N ILE A 128 -16.82 -2.04 13.04
CA ILE A 128 -15.37 -1.79 13.01
C ILE A 128 -14.61 -3.11 12.89
N THR A 129 -14.90 -4.08 13.75
CA THR A 129 -14.25 -5.40 13.71
C THR A 129 -14.51 -6.13 12.39
N ARG A 130 -15.72 -6.05 11.82
CA ARG A 130 -16.03 -6.60 10.49
C ARG A 130 -15.20 -5.93 9.38
N ILE A 131 -15.09 -4.61 9.40
CA ILE A 131 -14.32 -3.83 8.43
C ILE A 131 -12.83 -4.18 8.53
N LEU A 132 -12.27 -4.19 9.74
CA LEU A 132 -10.87 -4.56 9.96
C LEU A 132 -10.56 -5.97 9.46
N ARG A 133 -11.47 -6.93 9.68
CA ARG A 133 -11.34 -8.29 9.12
C ARG A 133 -11.34 -8.28 7.60
N LEU A 134 -12.21 -7.50 6.96
CA LEU A 134 -12.24 -7.39 5.50
C LEU A 134 -10.95 -6.78 4.95
N VAL A 135 -10.52 -5.65 5.51
CA VAL A 135 -9.28 -4.94 5.14
C VAL A 135 -8.08 -5.87 5.28
N TRP A 136 -7.98 -6.60 6.40
CA TRP A 136 -6.89 -7.54 6.63
C TRP A 136 -6.87 -8.69 5.60
N ASN A 137 -8.04 -9.24 5.26
CA ASN A 137 -8.11 -10.26 4.21
C ASN A 137 -7.74 -9.69 2.84
N LYS A 138 -8.13 -8.46 2.50
CA LYS A 138 -7.70 -7.80 1.25
C LYS A 138 -6.18 -7.68 1.20
N VAL A 139 -5.54 -7.18 2.25
CA VAL A 139 -4.07 -7.09 2.35
C VAL A 139 -3.40 -8.43 2.04
N ARG A 140 -3.84 -9.52 2.71
CA ARG A 140 -3.25 -10.86 2.51
C ARG A 140 -3.46 -11.40 1.10
N TRP A 141 -4.64 -11.20 0.51
CA TRP A 141 -4.91 -11.69 -0.85
C TRP A 141 -4.20 -10.88 -1.92
N LEU A 142 -4.05 -9.56 -1.74
CA LEU A 142 -3.26 -8.71 -2.62
C LEU A 142 -1.78 -9.13 -2.65
N ASP A 143 -1.17 -9.36 -1.47
CA ASP A 143 0.22 -9.79 -1.37
C ASP A 143 0.46 -11.19 -1.96
N ARG A 144 -0.47 -12.14 -1.71
CA ARG A 144 -0.45 -13.46 -2.35
C ARG A 144 -0.59 -13.37 -3.86
N GLY A 145 -1.54 -12.56 -4.34
CA GLY A 145 -1.76 -12.36 -5.77
C GLY A 145 -0.57 -11.71 -6.47
N ASN A 146 0.09 -10.75 -5.82
CA ASN A 146 1.33 -10.13 -6.32
C ASN A 146 2.50 -11.14 -6.34
N THR A 147 2.63 -11.99 -5.32
CA THR A 147 3.64 -13.06 -5.31
C THR A 147 3.41 -14.06 -6.44
N LEU A 148 2.14 -14.43 -6.66
CA LEU A 148 1.76 -15.28 -7.78
C LEU A 148 2.07 -14.61 -9.12
N PHE A 149 1.75 -13.33 -9.28
CA PHE A 149 2.07 -12.56 -10.48
C PHE A 149 3.57 -12.61 -10.80
N ARG A 150 4.43 -12.31 -9.81
CA ARG A 150 5.90 -12.32 -9.97
C ARG A 150 6.47 -13.68 -10.36
N SER A 151 5.83 -14.76 -9.92
CA SER A 151 6.21 -16.12 -10.28
C SER A 151 5.75 -16.48 -11.70
N TYR A 152 4.52 -16.14 -12.09
CA TYR A 152 3.96 -16.57 -13.36
C TYR A 152 4.36 -15.67 -14.54
N LEU A 153 4.48 -14.35 -14.35
CA LEU A 153 4.83 -13.40 -15.40
C LEU A 153 6.08 -13.79 -16.22
N PRO A 154 7.24 -14.16 -15.62
CA PRO A 154 8.42 -14.59 -16.39
C PRO A 154 8.22 -15.89 -17.16
N ARG A 155 7.25 -16.72 -16.75
CA ARG A 155 6.92 -18.02 -17.35
C ARG A 155 5.79 -17.95 -18.38
N SER A 156 4.97 -16.90 -18.35
CA SER A 156 3.87 -16.71 -19.29
C SER A 156 4.39 -16.50 -20.72
N GLU A 157 3.76 -17.14 -21.68
CA GLU A 157 4.08 -16.93 -23.10
C GLU A 157 3.65 -15.54 -23.58
N VAL A 158 2.43 -15.14 -23.20
CA VAL A 158 1.86 -13.84 -23.54
C VAL A 158 1.89 -12.94 -22.30
N LYS A 159 2.97 -12.14 -22.15
CA LYS A 159 3.20 -11.27 -20.99
C LYS A 159 2.06 -10.27 -20.74
N ILE A 160 1.53 -9.72 -21.83
CA ILE A 160 0.43 -8.75 -21.80
C ILE A 160 -0.81 -9.37 -21.15
N GLU A 161 -1.13 -10.62 -21.48
CA GLU A 161 -2.29 -11.30 -20.90
C GLU A 161 -2.10 -11.54 -19.40
N ALA A 162 -0.92 -11.98 -18.96
CA ALA A 162 -0.61 -12.12 -17.54
C ALA A 162 -0.78 -10.80 -16.77
N ARG A 163 -0.33 -9.67 -17.34
CA ARG A 163 -0.55 -8.33 -16.76
C ARG A 163 -2.03 -8.00 -16.67
N GLN A 164 -2.80 -8.21 -17.74
CA GLN A 164 -4.24 -7.96 -17.76
C GLN A 164 -4.96 -8.78 -16.68
N ARG A 165 -4.62 -10.06 -16.52
CA ARG A 165 -5.22 -10.91 -15.46
C ARG A 165 -4.90 -10.40 -14.07
N TYR A 166 -3.71 -9.85 -13.86
CA TYR A 166 -3.33 -9.26 -12.58
C TYR A 166 -4.12 -7.98 -12.28
N GLU A 167 -4.27 -7.07 -13.25
CA GLU A 167 -5.08 -5.86 -13.09
C GLU A 167 -6.56 -6.18 -12.86
N GLU A 168 -7.12 -7.16 -13.59
CA GLU A 168 -8.48 -7.69 -13.35
C GLU A 168 -8.65 -8.18 -11.90
N PHE A 169 -7.66 -8.91 -11.38
CA PHE A 169 -7.65 -9.40 -10.01
C PHE A 169 -7.61 -8.25 -9.00
N LEU A 170 -6.74 -7.26 -9.19
CA LEU A 170 -6.65 -6.09 -8.31
C LEU A 170 -7.98 -5.32 -8.28
N ALA A 171 -8.60 -5.10 -9.44
CA ALA A 171 -9.90 -4.45 -9.56
C ALA A 171 -11.02 -5.22 -8.83
N LYS A 172 -11.07 -6.56 -9.00
CA LYS A 172 -12.03 -7.42 -8.29
C LYS A 172 -11.86 -7.34 -6.77
N ILE A 173 -10.63 -7.41 -6.27
CA ILE A 173 -10.36 -7.29 -4.82
C ILE A 173 -10.70 -5.89 -4.29
N ARG A 174 -10.47 -4.83 -5.08
CA ARG A 174 -10.83 -3.47 -4.70
C ARG A 174 -12.33 -3.31 -4.45
N LEU A 175 -13.15 -3.81 -5.37
CA LEU A 175 -14.61 -3.69 -5.30
C LEU A 175 -15.30 -4.69 -4.36
N GLU A 176 -14.66 -5.83 -4.05
CA GLU A 176 -15.30 -6.86 -3.24
C GLU A 176 -15.45 -6.47 -1.76
N GLU A 177 -16.65 -6.61 -1.22
CA GLU A 177 -16.97 -6.35 0.19
C GLU A 177 -17.23 -7.62 1.00
N ASN A 178 -17.44 -8.76 0.32
CA ASN A 178 -17.66 -10.04 0.96
C ASN A 178 -16.33 -10.81 1.12
N ILE A 179 -15.92 -10.97 2.39
CA ILE A 179 -14.70 -11.68 2.78
C ILE A 179 -14.61 -13.08 2.15
N ASN A 180 -15.74 -13.80 2.06
CA ASN A 180 -15.77 -15.16 1.55
C ASN A 180 -15.49 -15.23 0.04
N LYS A 181 -15.81 -14.16 -0.70
CA LYS A 181 -15.57 -14.08 -2.15
C LYS A 181 -14.13 -13.72 -2.51
N LEU A 182 -13.36 -13.11 -1.61
CA LEU A 182 -11.95 -12.76 -1.86
C LEU A 182 -11.11 -13.98 -2.25
N ARG A 183 -11.34 -15.12 -1.59
CA ARG A 183 -10.68 -16.39 -1.93
C ARG A 183 -11.05 -16.88 -3.34
N LEU A 184 -12.33 -16.72 -3.73
CA LEU A 184 -12.80 -17.14 -5.05
C LEU A 184 -12.13 -16.31 -6.15
N HIS A 185 -12.01 -14.99 -5.97
CA HIS A 185 -11.30 -14.11 -6.90
C HIS A 185 -9.83 -14.53 -7.06
N TYR A 186 -9.16 -14.89 -5.96
CA TYR A 186 -7.79 -15.41 -6.01
C TYR A 186 -7.68 -16.75 -6.74
N GLN A 187 -8.61 -17.68 -6.49
CA GLN A 187 -8.63 -19.00 -7.15
C GLN A 187 -8.86 -18.88 -8.66
N GLU A 188 -9.80 -18.03 -9.07
CA GLU A 188 -10.06 -17.74 -10.50
C GLU A 188 -8.81 -17.14 -11.16
N TYR A 189 -8.21 -16.13 -10.53
CA TYR A 189 -6.97 -15.50 -10.99
C TYR A 189 -5.82 -16.50 -11.11
N SER A 190 -5.63 -17.36 -10.11
CA SER A 190 -4.59 -18.39 -10.11
C SER A 190 -4.78 -19.40 -11.23
N SER A 191 -6.01 -19.86 -11.46
CA SER A 191 -6.33 -20.79 -12.54
C SER A 191 -6.06 -20.17 -13.91
N LYS A 192 -6.42 -18.90 -14.11
CA LYS A 192 -6.13 -18.14 -15.34
C LYS A 192 -4.62 -18.05 -15.60
N LEU A 193 -3.82 -17.71 -14.59
CA LEU A 193 -2.37 -17.64 -14.74
C LEU A 193 -1.72 -18.99 -15.03
N GLN A 194 -2.21 -20.07 -14.41
CA GLN A 194 -1.76 -21.43 -14.69
C GLN A 194 -1.98 -21.83 -16.15
N GLY A 195 -3.13 -21.46 -16.72
CA GLY A 195 -3.40 -21.67 -18.14
C GLY A 195 -2.37 -21.03 -19.07
N LEU A 196 -1.74 -19.92 -18.67
CA LEU A 196 -0.71 -19.22 -19.47
C LEU A 196 0.66 -19.90 -19.48
N VAL A 197 0.86 -20.95 -18.68
CA VAL A 197 2.15 -21.62 -18.49
C VAL A 197 2.09 -23.13 -18.82
N ALA A 198 0.89 -23.68 -19.06
CA ALA A 198 0.60 -25.12 -19.10
C ALA A 198 1.36 -25.95 -20.17
N ASN A 199 2.03 -25.33 -21.15
CA ASN A 199 2.52 -26.00 -22.35
C ASN A 199 4.05 -26.04 -22.55
N LYS A 200 4.89 -25.78 -21.53
CA LYS A 200 6.36 -25.83 -21.70
C LYS A 200 7.11 -26.53 -20.57
N ASN A 201 8.15 -27.27 -20.97
CA ASN A 201 9.24 -27.74 -20.11
C ASN A 201 9.73 -26.56 -19.26
N GLU A 202 9.85 -26.77 -17.94
CA GLU A 202 10.39 -25.79 -17.00
C GLU A 202 11.77 -25.32 -17.46
N LYS A 203 11.81 -24.22 -18.24
CA LYS A 203 13.06 -23.51 -18.45
C LYS A 203 13.46 -22.91 -17.12
N ALA A 204 14.69 -23.20 -16.69
CA ALA A 204 15.28 -22.59 -15.51
C ALA A 204 15.15 -21.07 -15.62
N THR A 205 14.31 -20.49 -14.77
CA THR A 205 14.04 -19.05 -14.73
C THR A 205 15.08 -18.41 -13.84
N LEU A 206 15.77 -17.37 -14.32
CA LEU A 206 16.68 -16.60 -13.48
C LEU A 206 15.88 -15.97 -12.33
N ARG A 207 16.37 -16.13 -11.10
CA ARG A 207 15.73 -15.57 -9.91
C ARG A 207 16.60 -14.47 -9.33
N VAL A 208 16.03 -13.28 -9.14
CA VAL A 208 16.72 -12.12 -8.58
C VAL A 208 15.98 -11.66 -7.33
N LYS A 209 16.74 -11.45 -6.23
CA LYS A 209 16.19 -10.89 -5.01
C LYS A 209 16.34 -9.38 -5.01
N ILE A 210 15.24 -8.65 -4.83
CA ILE A 210 15.28 -7.19 -4.63
C ILE A 210 15.37 -6.89 -3.12
N ILE A 211 16.34 -6.07 -2.74
CA ILE A 211 16.59 -5.60 -1.38
C ILE A 211 16.72 -4.08 -1.43
N GLY A 212 16.11 -3.38 -0.49
CA GLY A 212 16.16 -1.94 -0.41
C GLY A 212 15.24 -1.40 0.66
N GLU A 213 15.10 -0.07 0.67
CA GLU A 213 14.14 0.64 1.50
C GLU A 213 12.70 0.22 1.12
N ILE A 214 11.85 -0.03 2.13
CA ILE A 214 10.56 -0.70 1.94
C ILE A 214 9.63 0.06 0.99
N TYR A 215 9.57 1.39 1.08
CA TYR A 215 8.74 2.19 0.19
C TYR A 215 9.25 2.12 -1.26
N MET A 216 10.56 2.31 -1.45
CA MET A 216 11.20 2.23 -2.77
C MET A 216 10.99 0.87 -3.44
N VAL A 217 10.99 -0.20 -2.65
CA VAL A 217 10.78 -1.56 -3.15
C VAL A 217 9.31 -1.82 -3.49
N LEU A 218 8.37 -1.29 -2.71
CA LEU A 218 6.94 -1.59 -2.86
C LEU A 218 6.20 -0.66 -3.83
N GLU A 219 6.62 0.60 -3.99
CA GLU A 219 5.92 1.56 -4.85
C GLU A 219 6.40 1.43 -6.31
N PRO A 220 5.60 0.79 -7.20
CA PRO A 220 6.06 0.43 -8.54
C PRO A 220 6.43 1.66 -9.36
N ARG A 221 5.75 2.80 -9.21
CA ARG A 221 6.05 3.96 -10.05
C ARG A 221 7.34 4.68 -9.65
N VAL A 222 7.77 4.50 -8.41
CA VAL A 222 9.01 5.10 -7.91
C VAL A 222 10.23 4.26 -8.30
N ASN A 223 10.06 2.95 -8.47
CA ASN A 223 11.11 2.05 -8.96
C ASN A 223 11.00 1.68 -10.44
N PHE A 224 10.22 2.42 -11.22
CA PHE A 224 10.06 2.19 -12.67
C PHE A 224 9.52 0.80 -13.03
N HIS A 225 8.57 0.32 -12.23
CA HIS A 225 7.91 -0.98 -12.35
C HIS A 225 8.90 -2.15 -12.36
N LEU A 226 10.00 -2.04 -11.60
CA LEU A 226 11.14 -2.96 -11.65
C LEU A 226 10.73 -4.44 -11.62
N GLU A 227 9.80 -4.82 -10.74
CA GLU A 227 9.33 -6.21 -10.64
C GLU A 227 8.63 -6.70 -11.90
N THR A 228 7.83 -5.84 -12.53
CA THR A 228 7.08 -6.18 -13.74
C THR A 228 8.02 -6.18 -14.94
N THR A 229 8.89 -5.18 -15.06
CA THR A 229 9.88 -5.08 -16.14
C THR A 229 10.79 -6.31 -16.18
N LEU A 230 11.33 -6.73 -15.03
CA LEU A 230 12.14 -7.95 -14.93
C LEU A 230 11.33 -9.20 -15.27
N GLY A 231 10.08 -9.30 -14.80
CA GLY A 231 9.20 -10.40 -15.15
C GLY A 231 8.91 -10.49 -16.65
N GLU A 232 8.72 -9.37 -17.35
CA GLU A 232 8.55 -9.35 -18.80
C GLU A 232 9.82 -9.82 -19.53
N MET A 233 10.99 -9.56 -18.97
CA MET A 233 12.29 -10.06 -19.46
C MET A 233 12.55 -11.53 -19.12
N GLY A 234 11.62 -12.23 -18.45
CA GLY A 234 11.78 -13.64 -18.09
C GLY A 234 12.55 -13.88 -16.79
N VAL A 235 12.67 -12.86 -15.93
CA VAL A 235 13.33 -12.95 -14.62
C VAL A 235 12.27 -12.99 -13.51
N GLU A 236 12.33 -14.00 -12.65
CA GLU A 236 11.49 -14.06 -11.46
C GLU A 236 12.09 -13.18 -10.35
N VAL A 237 11.28 -12.22 -9.90
CA VAL A 237 11.65 -11.35 -8.79
C VAL A 237 11.19 -11.96 -7.47
N VAL A 238 12.17 -12.26 -6.62
CA VAL A 238 11.97 -12.70 -5.24
C VAL A 238 12.04 -11.48 -4.32
N ARG A 239 11.03 -11.31 -3.50
CA ARG A 239 10.93 -10.21 -2.51
C ARG A 239 10.13 -10.73 -1.34
N ASN A 240 10.73 -10.63 -0.16
CA ASN A 240 10.10 -11.01 1.11
C ASN A 240 9.37 -9.81 1.74
N LEU A 241 9.77 -8.56 1.46
CA LEU A 241 9.07 -7.40 1.99
C LEU A 241 7.65 -7.35 1.43
N SER A 242 6.61 -7.43 2.24
CA SER A 242 5.21 -7.25 1.82
C SER A 242 4.46 -6.46 2.89
N ILE A 243 3.29 -5.95 2.55
CA ILE A 243 2.47 -5.18 3.50
C ILE A 243 1.96 -6.09 4.62
N SER A 244 1.45 -7.27 4.28
CA SER A 244 0.98 -8.26 5.25
C SER A 244 2.10 -8.67 6.19
N GLN A 245 3.30 -8.94 5.67
CA GLN A 245 4.44 -9.31 6.49
C GLN A 245 4.85 -8.14 7.41
N TRP A 246 4.93 -6.92 6.87
CA TRP A 246 5.27 -5.75 7.68
C TRP A 246 4.26 -5.54 8.82
N VAL A 247 2.95 -5.65 8.55
CA VAL A 247 1.90 -5.53 9.57
C VAL A 247 2.00 -6.67 10.61
N GLU A 248 2.22 -7.91 10.19
CA GLU A 248 2.38 -9.05 11.09
C GLU A 248 3.57 -8.86 12.04
N GLU A 249 4.72 -8.45 11.51
CA GLU A 249 5.95 -8.24 12.29
C GLU A 249 5.87 -7.03 13.22
N HIS A 250 5.31 -5.91 12.76
CA HIS A 250 5.40 -4.63 13.46
C HIS A 250 4.15 -4.26 14.25
N LEU A 251 2.96 -4.62 13.77
CA LEU A 251 1.70 -4.31 14.47
C LEU A 251 1.25 -5.49 15.33
N PHE A 252 1.27 -6.72 14.83
CA PHE A 252 0.89 -7.89 15.64
C PHE A 252 2.02 -8.40 16.52
N GLY A 253 3.28 -8.26 16.10
CA GLY A 253 4.44 -8.58 16.95
C GLY A 253 4.51 -7.78 18.26
N LEU A 254 3.87 -6.60 18.32
CA LEU A 254 3.69 -5.82 19.56
C LEU A 254 2.66 -6.45 20.52
N PHE A 255 1.66 -7.17 20.01
CA PHE A 255 0.64 -7.85 20.82
C PHE A 255 0.98 -9.33 21.10
N PHE A 256 1.80 -9.95 20.25
CA PHE A 256 2.21 -11.36 20.33
C PHE A 256 3.72 -11.50 20.06
N PRO A 257 4.57 -11.37 21.10
CA PRO A 257 6.03 -11.42 20.95
C PRO A 257 6.58 -12.75 20.43
N SER A 258 5.77 -13.81 20.37
CA SER A 258 6.13 -15.14 19.86
C SER A 258 6.29 -15.21 18.35
N HIS A 259 5.87 -14.18 17.59
CA HIS A 259 6.01 -14.13 16.13
C HIS A 259 7.32 -13.51 15.63
N LYS A 260 8.25 -13.14 16.53
CA LYS A 260 9.63 -12.84 16.15
C LYS A 260 10.42 -14.15 15.97
N ARG A 261 10.28 -14.80 14.82
CA ARG A 261 11.25 -15.78 14.31
C ARG A 261 11.35 -15.71 12.80
#